data_AF-A0A7W5ZK06-F1
#
_entry.id   AF-A0A7W5ZK06-F1
#
_cell.length_a   1.000
_cell.length_b   1.000
_cell.length_c   1.000
_cell.angle_alpha   90.00
_cell.angle_beta   90.00
_cell.angle_gamma   90.00
#
_symmetry.space_group_name_H-M   'P 1'
#
loop_
_entity.id
_entity.type
_entity.pdbx_description
1 polymer ?
#
loop_
_entity_poly.entity_id
_entity_poly.type
_entity_poly.pdbx_seq_one_letter_code
_entity_poly.pdbx_strand_id
1 'polypeptide(L)' 'MAAAVEPPLNLGIHEGTMVKRIIDMTPQEREVYYKAVALKAKEHLFAIGQPWVYEKNGQVLAEYADGRIEIID' A
#
# COMPACT_ATOMS: atom_id res chain seq x y z
N MET A 1 -13.25 -12.53 -10.21
CA MET A 1 -13.21 -11.08 -9.89
C MET A 1 -12.53 -10.95 -8.53
N ALA A 2 -11.24 -10.58 -8.49
CA ALA A 2 -10.56 -10.34 -7.24
C ALA A 2 -11.11 -9.03 -6.64
N ALA A 3 -11.76 -9.14 -5.48
CA ALA A 3 -12.16 -7.96 -4.72
C ALA A 3 -10.88 -7.23 -4.29
N ALA A 4 -10.73 -5.98 -4.71
CA ALA A 4 -9.73 -5.10 -4.14
C ALA A 4 -9.97 -5.08 -2.63
N VAL A 5 -9.05 -5.65 -1.86
CA VAL A 5 -9.07 -5.57 -0.40
C VAL A 5 -8.83 -4.10 -0.09
N GLU A 6 -9.91 -3.35 0.13
CA GLU A 6 -9.81 -1.97 0.57
C GLU A 6 -9.05 -2.00 1.91
N PRO A 7 -7.92 -1.28 2.04
CA PRO A 7 -7.21 -1.22 3.31
C PRO A 7 -8.19 -0.71 4.37
N PRO A 8 -8.24 -1.33 5.56
CA PRO A 8 -9.23 -1.00 6.57
C PRO A 8 -9.20 0.49 6.86
N LEU A 9 -10.37 1.13 6.76
CA LEU A 9 -10.60 2.58 6.89
C LEU A 9 -9.96 3.21 8.15
N ASN A 10 -9.61 2.39 9.14
CA ASN A 10 -9.18 2.80 10.47
C ASN A 10 -7.68 3.09 10.64
N LEU A 11 -6.79 2.70 9.71
CA LEU A 11 -5.35 2.87 9.95
C LEU A 11 -4.94 4.37 9.95
N GLY A 12 -5.39 5.14 8.95
CA GLY A 12 -4.95 6.53 8.81
C GLY A 12 -5.69 7.57 9.67
N ILE A 13 -6.88 7.26 10.22
CA ILE A 13 -7.61 8.19 11.11
C ILE A 13 -6.92 8.23 12.48
N HIS A 14 -6.46 7.08 12.99
CA HIS A 14 -5.82 7.02 14.31
C HIS A 14 -4.36 7.51 14.31
N GLU A 15 -3.64 7.37 13.19
CA GLU A 15 -2.28 7.91 13.06
C GLU A 15 -2.23 9.43 12.78
N GLY A 16 -3.40 10.10 12.66
CA GLY A 16 -3.47 11.53 12.34
C GLY A 16 -3.00 11.88 10.91
N THR A 17 -2.91 10.88 10.03
CA THR A 17 -2.39 11.04 8.66
C THR A 17 -3.50 11.32 7.64
N MET A 18 -4.77 11.10 8.00
CA MET A 18 -5.92 11.44 7.16
C MET A 18 -6.42 12.87 7.39
N VAL A 19 -6.32 13.72 6.37
CA VAL A 19 -6.89 15.09 6.35
C VAL A 19 -8.40 15.06 6.09
N LYS A 20 -8.91 14.00 5.46
CA LYS A 20 -10.31 13.83 5.04
C LYS A 20 -10.68 12.34 5.09
N ARG A 21 -11.95 12.00 5.34
CA ARG A 21 -12.39 10.60 5.26
C ARG A 21 -12.34 10.14 3.79
N ILE A 22 -11.94 8.89 3.54
CA ILE A 22 -11.82 8.31 2.19
C ILE A 22 -13.13 8.43 1.38
N ILE A 23 -14.27 8.29 2.07
CA ILE A 23 -15.61 8.42 1.46
C ILE A 23 -15.93 9.84 0.97
N ASP A 24 -15.29 10.86 1.54
CA ASP A 24 -15.50 12.25 1.16
C ASP A 24 -14.44 12.71 0.13
N MET A 25 -13.42 11.90 -0.15
CA MET A 25 -12.37 12.23 -1.14
C MET A 25 -12.89 12.10 -2.57
N THR A 26 -12.47 13.01 -3.44
CA THR A 26 -12.60 12.83 -4.89
C THR A 26 -11.77 11.62 -5.36
N PRO A 27 -12.04 11.07 -6.54
CA PRO A 27 -11.22 9.99 -7.10
C PRO A 27 -9.71 10.33 -7.15
N GLN A 28 -9.38 11.58 -7.49
CA GLN A 28 -7.99 12.06 -7.57
C GLN A 28 -7.35 12.17 -6.18
N GLU A 29 -8.07 12.75 -5.21
CA GLU A 29 -7.61 12.83 -3.82
C GLU A 29 -7.34 11.43 -3.25
N ARG A 30 -8.23 10.49 -3.56
CA ARG A 30 -8.13 9.10 -3.13
C ARG A 30 -6.92 8.39 -3.75
N GLU A 31 -6.65 8.63 -5.03
CA GLU A 31 -5.47 8.07 -5.70
C GLU A 31 -4.17 8.58 -5.06
N VAL A 32 -4.08 9.88 -4.78
CA VAL A 32 -2.93 10.48 -4.09
C VAL A 32 -2.78 9.91 -2.68
N TYR A 33 -3.89 9.77 -1.95
CA TYR A 33 -3.88 9.18 -0.61
C TYR A 33 -3.37 7.74 -0.63
N TYR A 34 -3.88 6.88 -1.52
CA TYR A 34 -3.43 5.49 -1.60
C TYR A 34 -1.96 5.36 -2.00
N LYS A 35 -1.46 6.20 -2.91
CA LYS A 35 -0.02 6.24 -3.24
C LYS A 35 0.82 6.60 -2.03
N ALA A 36 0.40 7.60 -1.24
CA ALA A 36 1.12 8.02 -0.05
C ALA A 36 1.13 6.94 1.04
N VAL A 37 -0.01 6.27 1.27
CA VAL A 37 -0.09 5.16 2.23
C VAL A 37 0.73 3.95 1.79
N ALA A 38 0.68 3.58 0.50
CA ALA A 38 1.48 2.48 -0.02
C ALA A 38 2.98 2.74 0.12
N LEU A 39 3.43 3.99 -0.13
CA LEU A 39 4.82 4.37 0.07
C LEU A 39 5.25 4.21 1.53
N LYS A 40 4.45 4.73 2.48
CA LYS A 40 4.75 4.59 3.91
C LYS A 40 4.78 3.13 4.37
N ALA A 41 3.84 2.32 3.90
CA ALA A 41 3.81 0.90 4.22
C ALA A 41 5.05 0.19 3.68
N LYS A 42 5.46 0.48 2.44
CA LYS A 42 6.70 -0.03 1.83
C LYS A 42 7.93 0.38 2.62
N GLU A 43 8.06 1.67 2.97
CA GLU A 43 9.17 2.18 3.79
C GLU A 43 9.22 1.48 5.16
N HIS A 44 8.06 1.27 5.80
CA HIS A 44 7.98 0.55 7.06
C HIS A 44 8.45 -0.90 6.93
N LEU A 45 7.96 -1.65 5.93
CA LEU A 45 8.40 -3.03 5.69
C LEU A 45 9.91 -3.10 5.49
N PHE A 46 10.47 -2.19 4.69
CA PHE A 46 11.92 -2.13 4.45
C PHE A 46 12.70 -1.83 5.72
N ALA A 47 12.22 -0.92 6.57
CA ALA A 47 12.85 -0.60 7.84
C ALA A 47 12.90 -1.80 8.82
N ILE A 48 11.93 -2.71 8.75
CA ILE A 48 11.90 -3.93 9.57
C ILE A 48 12.48 -5.17 8.87
N GLY A 49 13.09 -5.00 7.69
CA GLY A 49 13.73 -6.07 6.93
C GLY A 49 12.75 -7.01 6.21
N GLN A 50 11.49 -6.61 6.02
CA GLN A 50 10.48 -7.36 5.30
C GLN A 50 10.36 -6.88 3.84
N PRO A 51 10.08 -7.79 2.88
CA PRO A 51 9.81 -7.41 1.51
C PRO A 51 8.41 -6.82 1.35
N TRP A 52 8.25 -5.95 0.37
CA TRP A 52 6.96 -5.47 -0.11
C TRP A 52 6.40 -6.46 -1.13
N VAL A 53 5.31 -7.15 -0.76
CA VAL A 53 4.68 -8.20 -1.58
C VAL A 53 3.45 -7.65 -2.29
N TYR A 54 3.37 -7.85 -3.60
CA TYR A 54 2.23 -7.40 -4.42
C TYR A 54 2.03 -8.28 -5.66
N GLU A 55 0.80 -8.26 -6.19
CA GLU A 55 0.48 -8.93 -7.45
C GLU A 55 0.73 -7.99 -8.64
N LYS A 56 1.39 -8.49 -9.69
CA LYS A 56 1.53 -7.79 -10.97
C LYS A 56 1.46 -8.81 -12.10
N ASN A 57 0.59 -8.55 -13.08
CA ASN A 57 0.38 -9.43 -14.24
C ASN A 57 0.04 -10.88 -13.86
N GLY A 58 -0.70 -11.07 -12.76
CA GLY A 58 -1.07 -12.41 -12.27
C GLY A 58 0.07 -13.18 -11.59
N GLN A 59 1.20 -12.55 -11.32
CA GLN A 59 2.31 -13.12 -10.55
C GLN A 59 2.44 -12.40 -9.22
N VAL A 60 2.85 -13.12 -8.17
CA VAL A 60 3.17 -12.53 -6.87
C VAL A 60 4.66 -12.18 -6.83
N LEU A 61 4.97 -10.90 -6.57
CA LEU A 61 6.34 -10.40 -6.49
C LEU A 61 6.65 -9.94 -5.06
N ALA A 62 7.86 -10.23 -4.61
CA ALA A 62 8.47 -9.68 -3.41
C ALA A 62 9.58 -8.69 -3.81
N GLU A 63 9.38 -7.41 -3.51
CA GLU A 63 10.39 -6.36 -3.66
C GLU A 63 11.11 -6.14 -2.33
N TYR A 64 12.44 -6.11 -2.34
CA TYR A 64 13.27 -5.88 -1.17
C TYR A 64 13.84 -4.46 -1.14
N ALA A 65 14.33 -4.03 0.02
CA ALA A 65 14.88 -2.68 0.23
C ALA A 65 16.12 -2.35 -0.64
N ASP A 66 16.85 -3.38 -1.06
CA ASP A 66 18.01 -3.28 -1.96
C ASP A 66 17.61 -3.19 -3.45
N GLY A 67 16.30 -3.22 -3.74
CA GLY A 67 15.75 -3.20 -5.11
C GLY A 67 15.69 -4.57 -5.77
N ARG A 68 16.07 -5.66 -5.08
CA ARG A 68 15.84 -7.02 -5.58
C ARG A 68 14.35 -7.30 -5.68
N ILE A 69 13.94 -7.97 -6.76
CA ILE A 69 12.57 -8.41 -6.98
C ILE A 69 12.57 -9.92 -7.26
N GLU A 70 11.78 -10.67 -6.50
CA GLU A 70 11.62 -12.12 -6.64
C GLU A 70 10.16 -12.46 -6.96
N ILE A 71 9.95 -13.43 -7.85
CA ILE A 71 8.63 -14.02 -8.07
C ILE A 71 8.47 -15.15 -7.06
N ILE A 72 7.38 -15.16 -6.31
CA ILE A 72 7.14 -16.12 -5.22
C ILE A 72 5.89 -17.00 -5.43
N ASP A 73 5.40 -17.04 -6.67
CA ASP A 73 4.32 -17.91 -7.17
C ASP A 73 4.87 -18.89 -8.22
#